data_AF-A0A395XYN1-F1
#
_entry.id   AF-A0A395XYN1-F1
#
_cell.length_a   1.000
_cell.length_b   1.000
_cell.length_c   1.000
_cell.angle_alpha   90.00
_cell.angle_beta   90.00
_cell.angle_gamma   90.00
#
_symmetry.space_group_name_H-M   'P 1'
#
loop_
_entity.id
_entity.type
_entity.pdbx_description
1 polymer ?
#
loop_
_entity_poly.entity_id
_entity_poly.type
_entity_poly.pdbx_seq_one_letter_code
_entity_poly.pdbx_strand_id
1 'polypeptide(L)'
;MPCYNEEVTIGKVVRDFRAALPDAAIYVYDNNSTDRTAEIAAAPDIVAKVLEGYDMVIGDRLSSTYFQENKRPFHNFGNRLVRGSINHLFRAHVTDIMTGYRAFSFTFVKTYPVLSRGFEVETEMTIHSLNNNLRLYEMPIQYRDRPEGSVSKLDTVGDGIRVMSTIFRMIREYKPLPFFGGLGLIIGIVGIVLCGTVTFEFAKTGVVTHFPTLIGAVMLVIAGLLLIIAGIILDVMAKNDRKTFVLDTNKIAYNKRH
;
A
#
# COMPACT_ATOMS: atom_id res chain seq x y z
N MET A 1 -8.83 4.48 16.41
CA MET A 1 -8.88 5.52 15.36
C MET A 1 -7.83 6.55 15.71
N PRO A 2 -6.71 6.63 14.99
CA PRO A 2 -5.76 7.73 15.15
C PRO A 2 -6.39 9.03 14.65
N CYS A 3 -6.17 10.13 15.35
CA CYS A 3 -6.72 11.44 15.02
C CYS A 3 -5.70 12.57 15.22
N TYR A 4 -5.73 13.60 14.35
CA TYR A 4 -4.93 14.82 14.50
C TYR A 4 -5.62 16.05 13.88
N ASN A 5 -6.09 16.96 14.73
CA ASN A 5 -6.76 18.21 14.34
C ASN A 5 -7.97 18.00 13.41
N GLU A 6 -8.91 17.17 13.87
CA GLU A 6 -10.11 16.71 13.18
C GLU A 6 -11.40 17.17 13.90
N GLU A 7 -11.34 18.19 14.76
CA GLU A 7 -12.39 18.56 15.73
C GLU A 7 -13.83 18.64 15.18
N VAL A 8 -14.00 18.98 13.90
CA VAL A 8 -15.32 19.05 13.24
C VAL A 8 -15.83 17.66 12.84
N THR A 9 -14.96 16.82 12.26
CA THR A 9 -15.35 15.52 11.68
C THR A 9 -15.22 14.39 12.66
N ILE A 10 -14.27 14.43 13.61
CA ILE A 10 -14.29 13.55 14.78
C ILE A 10 -15.43 13.97 15.74
N GLY A 11 -16.24 14.98 15.35
CA GLY A 11 -17.60 15.35 15.82
C GLY A 11 -18.74 14.61 15.12
N LYS A 12 -18.41 13.88 14.04
CA LYS A 12 -19.19 12.78 13.43
C LYS A 12 -18.34 11.48 13.22
N VAL A 13 -18.08 10.66 14.28
CA VAL A 13 -17.36 9.33 14.32
C VAL A 13 -17.76 8.26 15.42
N VAL A 14 -17.52 8.42 16.73
CA VAL A 14 -17.84 7.42 17.80
C VAL A 14 -19.33 7.10 18.16
N ARG A 15 -20.30 8.03 18.12
CA ARG A 15 -21.73 7.92 18.51
C ARG A 15 -22.43 6.84 17.69
N ASP A 16 -22.20 6.72 16.38
CA ASP A 16 -22.84 5.64 15.61
C ASP A 16 -22.23 4.27 15.99
N PHE A 17 -20.93 4.20 16.35
CA PHE A 17 -20.32 2.95 16.87
C PHE A 17 -21.04 2.54 18.15
N ARG A 18 -21.32 3.49 19.06
CA ARG A 18 -22.15 3.20 20.25
C ARG A 18 -23.57 2.80 19.88
N ALA A 19 -24.15 3.35 18.81
CA ALA A 19 -25.53 3.07 18.41
C ALA A 19 -25.74 1.67 17.82
N ALA A 20 -24.78 1.14 17.05
CA ALA A 20 -24.91 -0.18 16.40
C ALA A 20 -23.85 -1.23 16.81
N LEU A 21 -22.91 -0.88 17.70
CA LEU A 21 -22.09 -1.82 18.48
C LEU A 21 -21.98 -1.35 19.95
N PRO A 22 -23.07 -1.47 20.75
CA PRO A 22 -23.11 -0.98 22.14
C PRO A 22 -21.99 -1.53 23.02
N ASP A 23 -21.62 -2.80 22.83
CA ASP A 23 -20.64 -3.54 23.63
C ASP A 23 -19.19 -3.38 23.14
N ALA A 24 -18.95 -2.59 22.09
CA ALA A 24 -17.59 -2.40 21.56
C ALA A 24 -16.80 -1.35 22.35
N ALA A 25 -15.60 -1.72 22.81
CA ALA A 25 -14.63 -0.77 23.33
C ALA A 25 -14.02 0.07 22.20
N ILE A 26 -14.40 1.34 22.11
CA ILE A 26 -13.99 2.25 21.04
C ILE A 26 -12.77 3.07 21.47
N TYR A 27 -11.61 2.79 20.86
CA TYR A 27 -10.36 3.49 21.17
C TYR A 27 -10.06 4.59 20.15
N VAL A 28 -9.97 5.82 20.64
CA VAL A 28 -9.49 7.00 19.92
C VAL A 28 -8.06 7.29 20.39
N TYR A 29 -7.15 7.57 19.46
CA TYR A 29 -5.74 7.82 19.72
C TYR A 29 -5.37 9.20 19.20
N ASP A 30 -5.42 10.20 20.08
CA ASP A 30 -5.03 11.56 19.76
C ASP A 30 -3.51 11.65 19.55
N ASN A 31 -3.10 12.02 18.34
CA ASN A 31 -1.71 12.12 17.92
C ASN A 31 -1.15 13.53 18.16
N ASN A 32 -1.35 14.04 19.39
CA ASN A 32 -0.98 15.39 19.83
C ASN A 32 -1.74 16.51 19.09
N SER A 33 -3.07 16.45 19.05
CA SER A 33 -3.90 17.54 18.54
C SER A 33 -3.75 18.82 19.38
N THR A 34 -4.06 19.95 18.75
CA THR A 34 -3.99 21.31 19.31
C THR A 34 -5.35 22.02 19.28
N ASP A 35 -6.42 21.29 18.97
CA ASP A 35 -7.79 21.75 18.86
C ASP A 35 -8.73 20.83 19.67
N ARG A 36 -10.05 20.91 19.48
CA ARG A 36 -11.00 20.12 20.28
C ARG A 36 -11.14 18.65 19.83
N THR A 37 -10.23 18.11 19.02
CA THR A 37 -10.25 16.71 18.53
C THR A 37 -10.52 15.69 19.64
N ALA A 38 -9.73 15.69 20.71
CA ALA A 38 -9.86 14.72 21.80
C ALA A 38 -11.16 14.86 22.61
N GLU A 39 -11.74 16.06 22.66
CA GLU A 39 -13.00 16.36 23.35
C GLU A 39 -14.22 15.97 22.50
N ILE A 40 -14.23 16.41 21.25
CA ILE A 40 -15.37 16.27 20.35
C ILE A 40 -15.49 14.84 19.80
N ALA A 41 -14.43 14.02 19.95
CA ALA A 41 -14.25 12.62 19.53
C ALA A 41 -15.44 11.65 19.69
N ALA A 42 -16.50 12.00 20.44
CA ALA A 42 -17.62 11.16 20.83
C ALA A 42 -18.78 10.98 19.80
N ALA A 43 -19.16 12.00 19.00
CA ALA A 43 -19.54 12.07 17.54
C ALA A 43 -20.18 10.98 16.56
N PRO A 44 -21.11 11.20 15.60
CA PRO A 44 -21.46 10.48 14.31
C PRO A 44 -20.76 9.27 13.62
N ASP A 45 -20.22 9.48 12.37
CA ASP A 45 -20.48 8.82 11.06
C ASP A 45 -19.43 7.93 10.34
N ILE A 46 -18.09 8.21 10.32
CA ILE A 46 -17.11 7.42 9.48
C ILE A 46 -17.17 5.90 9.78
N VAL A 47 -17.76 5.65 10.93
CA VAL A 47 -18.09 4.47 11.66
C VAL A 47 -19.44 3.85 11.28
N ALA A 48 -20.47 4.64 10.97
CA ALA A 48 -21.71 4.13 10.38
C ALA A 48 -21.39 3.34 9.10
N LYS A 49 -20.38 3.77 8.34
CA LYS A 49 -19.83 2.99 7.22
C LYS A 49 -19.18 1.68 7.67
N VAL A 50 -18.42 1.63 8.76
CA VAL A 50 -17.94 0.35 9.33
C VAL A 50 -19.11 -0.56 9.75
N LEU A 51 -20.22 0.01 10.20
CA LEU A 51 -21.43 -0.69 10.64
C LEU A 51 -22.32 -1.16 9.47
N GLU A 52 -22.31 -0.46 8.34
CA GLU A 52 -22.74 -0.95 7.02
C GLU A 52 -21.84 -2.10 6.48
N GLY A 53 -20.87 -2.53 7.29
CA GLY A 53 -19.98 -3.67 7.05
C GLY A 53 -18.78 -3.35 6.17
N TYR A 54 -18.34 -2.09 6.10
CA TYR A 54 -17.04 -1.76 5.52
C TYR A 54 -15.91 -2.11 6.50
N ASP A 55 -14.83 -2.71 6.01
CA ASP A 55 -13.70 -3.19 6.81
C ASP A 55 -12.73 -2.08 7.18
N MET A 56 -12.59 -1.08 6.30
CA MET A 56 -11.80 0.11 6.54
C MET A 56 -12.48 1.30 5.86
N VAL A 57 -12.52 2.43 6.57
CA VAL A 57 -13.08 3.68 6.06
C VAL A 57 -12.04 4.78 6.19
N ILE A 58 -11.84 5.52 5.10
CA ILE A 58 -10.78 6.51 4.88
C ILE A 58 -11.38 7.92 4.84
N GLY A 59 -10.77 8.88 5.53
CA GLY A 59 -11.08 10.30 5.41
C GLY A 59 -10.39 10.96 4.22
N ASP A 60 -11.08 11.08 3.09
CA ASP A 60 -10.54 11.73 1.90
C ASP A 60 -10.56 13.26 2.04
N ARG A 61 -9.37 13.86 2.12
CA ARG A 61 -9.18 15.32 2.16
C ARG A 61 -9.07 15.93 0.76
N LEU A 62 -8.80 15.12 -0.27
CA LEU A 62 -8.39 15.58 -1.59
C LEU A 62 -9.59 15.83 -2.53
N SER A 63 -10.78 15.36 -2.19
CA SER A 63 -12.04 15.77 -2.84
C SER A 63 -12.61 17.10 -2.32
N SER A 64 -12.03 17.70 -1.26
CA SER A 64 -12.43 19.03 -0.74
C SER A 64 -11.42 20.13 -1.10
N THR A 65 -11.38 21.24 -0.36
CA THR A 65 -10.63 22.48 -0.69
C THR A 65 -9.10 22.37 -0.64
N TYR A 66 -8.54 21.18 -0.35
CA TYR A 66 -7.11 20.90 -0.27
C TYR A 66 -6.28 21.45 -1.44
N PHE A 67 -6.80 21.38 -2.68
CA PHE A 67 -6.10 21.91 -3.86
C PHE A 67 -6.06 23.44 -3.97
N GLN A 68 -6.86 24.17 -3.20
CA GLN A 68 -6.86 25.63 -3.13
C GLN A 68 -6.01 26.14 -1.94
N GLU A 69 -6.03 25.41 -0.83
CA GLU A 69 -5.30 25.76 0.41
C GLU A 69 -3.81 25.36 0.34
N ASN A 70 -3.50 24.11 -0.03
CA ASN A 70 -2.15 23.56 0.09
C ASN A 70 -1.21 23.95 -1.08
N LYS A 71 -0.61 25.14 -0.98
CA LYS A 71 0.31 25.76 -1.96
C LYS A 71 1.69 25.11 -2.10
N ARG A 72 1.80 23.77 -2.17
CA ARG A 72 3.07 23.02 -2.29
C ARG A 72 3.22 22.29 -3.64
N PRO A 73 4.10 22.74 -4.56
CA PRO A 73 4.23 22.12 -5.88
C PRO A 73 4.66 20.64 -5.87
N PHE A 74 5.69 20.28 -5.10
CA PHE A 74 6.35 18.97 -5.21
C PHE A 74 5.71 17.83 -4.39
N HIS A 75 5.12 18.11 -3.21
CA HIS A 75 4.39 17.07 -2.44
C HIS A 75 3.28 16.41 -3.26
N ASN A 76 2.61 17.20 -4.11
CA ASN A 76 1.54 16.73 -4.97
C ASN A 76 2.01 15.71 -6.02
N PHE A 77 3.29 15.74 -6.43
CA PHE A 77 3.83 14.75 -7.38
C PHE A 77 4.01 13.37 -6.73
N GLY A 78 4.63 13.30 -5.56
CA GLY A 78 4.82 12.03 -4.83
C GLY A 78 3.51 11.34 -4.49
N ASN A 79 2.51 12.09 -4.01
CA ASN A 79 1.17 11.55 -3.76
C ASN A 79 0.51 11.01 -5.04
N ARG A 80 0.56 11.76 -6.15
CA ARG A 80 0.02 11.32 -7.45
C ARG A 80 0.70 10.04 -7.96
N LEU A 81 2.02 9.88 -7.76
CA LEU A 81 2.74 8.65 -8.11
C LEU A 81 2.28 7.46 -7.27
N VAL A 82 2.33 7.56 -5.94
CA VAL A 82 1.88 6.47 -5.03
C VAL A 82 0.44 6.05 -5.36
N ARG A 83 -0.45 7.03 -5.49
CA ARG A 83 -1.86 6.80 -5.84
C ARG A 83 -2.03 6.16 -7.21
N GLY A 84 -1.35 6.66 -8.23
CA GLY A 84 -1.38 6.10 -9.59
C GLY A 84 -0.88 4.66 -9.62
N SER A 85 0.25 4.37 -8.97
CA SER A 85 0.81 3.03 -8.87
C SER A 85 -0.14 2.05 -8.15
N ILE A 86 -0.72 2.43 -7.01
CA ILE A 86 -1.62 1.56 -6.24
C ILE A 86 -2.93 1.31 -6.99
N ASN A 87 -3.56 2.37 -7.51
CA ASN A 87 -4.80 2.24 -8.27
C ASN A 87 -4.61 1.39 -9.55
N HIS A 88 -3.45 1.50 -10.21
CA HIS A 88 -3.11 0.62 -11.34
C HIS A 88 -2.85 -0.84 -10.91
N LEU A 89 -2.00 -1.06 -9.90
CA LEU A 89 -1.55 -2.38 -9.46
C LEU A 89 -2.68 -3.26 -8.86
N PHE A 90 -3.64 -2.62 -8.20
CA PHE A 90 -4.78 -3.27 -7.54
C PHE A 90 -6.13 -3.03 -8.25
N ARG A 91 -6.14 -2.31 -9.39
CA ARG A 91 -7.36 -1.90 -10.12
C ARG A 91 -8.38 -1.17 -9.23
N ALA A 92 -7.86 -0.31 -8.37
CA ALA A 92 -8.61 0.43 -7.36
C ALA A 92 -8.84 1.89 -7.77
N HIS A 93 -9.73 2.57 -7.03
CA HIS A 93 -10.02 3.99 -7.19
C HIS A 93 -9.98 4.68 -5.82
N VAL A 94 -8.83 4.64 -5.15
CA VAL A 94 -8.61 5.34 -3.86
C VAL A 94 -8.01 6.72 -4.13
N THR A 95 -8.49 7.72 -3.41
CA THR A 95 -8.25 9.14 -3.64
C THR A 95 -7.17 9.68 -2.70
N ASP A 96 -7.25 9.43 -1.38
CA ASP A 96 -6.29 9.90 -0.36
C ASP A 96 -5.72 8.75 0.50
N ILE A 97 -4.76 8.04 -0.10
CA ILE A 97 -4.07 6.90 0.51
C ILE A 97 -3.28 7.29 1.78
N MET A 98 -2.83 8.55 1.88
CA MET A 98 -1.96 9.05 2.95
C MET A 98 -2.68 9.97 3.94
N THR A 99 -4.00 9.80 4.10
CA THR A 99 -4.72 10.36 5.26
C THR A 99 -4.43 9.53 6.50
N GLY A 100 -4.33 10.16 7.68
CA GLY A 100 -4.30 9.43 8.95
C GLY A 100 -5.70 8.96 9.36
N TYR A 101 -6.73 9.71 8.95
CA TYR A 101 -8.10 9.54 9.43
C TYR A 101 -8.72 8.23 8.95
N ARG A 102 -8.81 7.25 9.85
CA ARG A 102 -9.39 5.93 9.54
C ARG A 102 -10.18 5.31 10.69
N ALA A 103 -11.28 4.65 10.32
CA ALA A 103 -11.97 3.65 11.13
C ALA A 103 -11.87 2.27 10.48
N PHE A 104 -12.03 1.22 11.29
CA PHE A 104 -11.77 -0.16 10.91
C PHE A 104 -12.79 -1.11 11.55
N SER A 105 -13.11 -2.22 10.89
CA SER A 105 -13.91 -3.29 11.50
C SER A 105 -13.13 -4.01 12.61
N PHE A 106 -13.84 -4.60 13.57
CA PHE A 106 -13.20 -5.41 14.63
C PHE A 106 -12.31 -6.51 14.03
N THR A 107 -12.77 -7.15 12.94
CA THR A 107 -12.02 -8.21 12.26
C THR A 107 -10.72 -7.67 11.68
N PHE A 108 -10.75 -6.53 10.98
CA PHE A 108 -9.55 -5.85 10.47
C PHE A 108 -8.54 -5.59 11.58
N VAL A 109 -8.97 -5.02 12.71
CA VAL A 109 -8.10 -4.71 13.86
C VAL A 109 -7.49 -5.97 14.51
N LYS A 110 -8.09 -7.14 14.30
CA LYS A 110 -7.59 -8.43 14.82
C LYS A 110 -6.79 -9.25 13.79
N THR A 111 -6.86 -8.92 12.49
CA THR A 111 -6.15 -9.66 11.44
C THR A 111 -5.03 -8.86 10.76
N TYR A 112 -5.01 -7.53 10.88
CA TYR A 112 -4.01 -6.68 10.25
C TYR A 112 -2.63 -6.80 10.94
N PRO A 113 -1.57 -7.27 10.25
CA PRO A 113 -0.22 -7.27 10.78
C PRO A 113 0.39 -5.87 10.62
N VAL A 114 0.76 -5.22 11.72
CA VAL A 114 1.50 -3.95 11.68
C VAL A 114 2.98 -4.26 11.41
N LEU A 115 3.42 -4.06 10.16
CA LEU A 115 4.78 -4.37 9.72
C LEU A 115 5.64 -3.10 9.59
N SER A 116 5.02 -2.01 9.12
CA SER A 116 5.60 -0.68 9.05
C SER A 116 6.00 -0.11 10.43
N ARG A 117 7.07 0.70 10.45
CA ARG A 117 7.64 1.33 11.66
C ARG A 117 7.58 2.87 11.64
N GLY A 118 6.67 3.45 10.85
CA GLY A 118 6.57 4.90 10.64
C GLY A 118 5.48 5.28 9.63
N PHE A 119 5.60 6.45 9.00
CA PHE A 119 4.64 7.09 8.07
C PHE A 119 4.34 6.33 6.75
N GLU A 120 4.52 5.01 6.71
CA GLU A 120 4.09 4.14 5.62
C GLU A 120 2.82 3.35 5.98
N VAL A 121 2.42 3.33 7.26
CA VAL A 121 1.32 2.50 7.79
C VAL A 121 -0.03 2.79 7.12
N GLU A 122 -0.30 4.04 6.77
CA GLU A 122 -1.49 4.47 6.03
C GLU A 122 -1.56 3.82 4.64
N THR A 123 -0.40 3.69 3.99
CA THR A 123 -0.26 3.08 2.65
C THR A 123 -0.31 1.56 2.74
N GLU A 124 0.33 0.98 3.75
CA GLU A 124 0.34 -0.46 4.05
C GLU A 124 -1.08 -0.98 4.36
N MET A 125 -1.84 -0.29 5.22
CA MET A 125 -3.24 -0.59 5.52
C MET A 125 -4.14 -0.51 4.28
N THR A 126 -3.92 0.49 3.43
CA THR A 126 -4.69 0.66 2.19
C THR A 126 -4.41 -0.49 1.22
N ILE A 127 -3.15 -0.86 1.03
CA ILE A 127 -2.75 -1.96 0.14
C ILE A 127 -3.18 -3.31 0.68
N HIS A 128 -3.04 -3.56 1.99
CA HIS A 128 -3.55 -4.76 2.63
C HIS A 128 -5.05 -4.94 2.36
N SER A 129 -5.83 -3.85 2.49
CA SER A 129 -7.27 -3.84 2.20
C SER A 129 -7.56 -4.20 0.75
N LEU A 130 -6.91 -3.52 -0.19
CA LEU A 130 -7.10 -3.75 -1.63
C LEU A 130 -6.64 -5.14 -2.06
N ASN A 131 -5.49 -5.61 -1.56
CA ASN A 131 -4.96 -6.92 -1.88
C ASN A 131 -5.86 -8.05 -1.38
N ASN A 132 -6.44 -7.92 -0.19
CA ASN A 132 -7.31 -8.94 0.39
C ASN A 132 -8.79 -8.83 -0.05
N ASN A 133 -9.14 -7.84 -0.88
CA ASN A 133 -10.51 -7.49 -1.29
C ASN A 133 -11.43 -7.08 -0.11
N LEU A 134 -10.87 -6.43 0.91
CA LEU A 134 -11.64 -5.91 2.04
C LEU A 134 -12.51 -4.71 1.63
N ARG A 135 -13.66 -4.52 2.28
CA ARG A 135 -14.61 -3.46 1.91
C ARG A 135 -14.08 -2.08 2.34
N LEU A 136 -13.50 -1.35 1.40
CA LEU A 136 -12.98 0.01 1.58
C LEU A 136 -14.05 1.06 1.22
N TYR A 137 -14.21 2.11 2.03
CA TYR A 137 -14.98 3.32 1.70
C TYR A 137 -14.15 4.59 1.89
N GLU A 138 -14.28 5.56 0.99
CA GLU A 138 -13.75 6.92 1.19
C GLU A 138 -14.89 7.87 1.54
N MET A 139 -14.77 8.52 2.69
CA MET A 139 -15.69 9.55 3.16
C MET A 139 -15.01 10.92 2.97
N PRO A 140 -15.57 11.83 2.16
CA PRO A 140 -15.03 13.18 2.01
C PRO A 140 -15.00 13.91 3.36
N ILE A 141 -13.87 14.52 3.67
CA ILE A 141 -13.69 15.38 4.84
C ILE A 141 -13.12 16.75 4.44
N GLN A 142 -13.52 17.78 5.17
CA GLN A 142 -12.98 19.12 4.96
C GLN A 142 -11.53 19.19 5.46
N TYR A 143 -10.63 19.66 4.61
CA TYR A 143 -9.27 19.99 5.03
C TYR A 143 -9.24 21.29 5.85
N ARG A 144 -8.24 21.44 6.72
CA ARG A 144 -7.86 22.72 7.32
C ARG A 144 -6.35 22.77 7.38
N ASP A 145 -5.77 23.90 6.98
CA ASP A 145 -4.34 24.13 7.12
C ASP A 145 -3.88 24.07 8.59
N ARG A 146 -2.60 23.73 8.79
CA ARG A 146 -2.00 23.69 10.13
C ARG A 146 -1.84 25.11 10.69
N PRO A 147 -1.87 25.29 12.03
CA PRO A 147 -1.53 26.57 12.65
C PRO A 147 -0.19 27.13 12.18
N GLU A 148 -0.12 28.46 12.08
CA GLU A 148 1.09 29.19 11.68
C GLU A 148 2.26 28.86 12.61
N GLY A 149 3.48 28.81 12.05
CA GLY A 149 4.70 28.41 12.76
C GLY A 149 5.04 26.91 12.71
N SER A 150 4.17 26.05 12.18
CA SER A 150 4.45 24.60 12.07
C SER A 150 5.46 24.24 10.97
N VAL A 151 6.76 24.36 11.27
CA VAL A 151 7.87 24.03 10.35
C VAL A 151 7.85 22.57 9.88
N SER A 152 7.89 22.38 8.57
CA SER A 152 7.75 21.08 7.91
C SER A 152 9.08 20.32 7.86
N LYS A 153 9.27 19.32 8.74
CA LYS A 153 10.45 18.44 8.77
C LYS A 153 10.45 17.38 7.66
N LEU A 154 10.21 17.78 6.41
CA LEU A 154 10.12 16.90 5.24
C LEU A 154 11.03 17.43 4.12
N ASP A 155 11.76 16.52 3.49
CA ASP A 155 12.86 16.83 2.56
C ASP A 155 12.50 16.32 1.17
N THR A 156 12.40 17.25 0.22
CA THR A 156 11.76 17.02 -1.07
C THR A 156 12.47 15.96 -1.93
N VAL A 157 13.78 15.78 -1.75
CA VAL A 157 14.55 14.74 -2.46
C VAL A 157 14.47 13.40 -1.72
N GLY A 158 14.67 13.41 -0.39
CA GLY A 158 14.65 12.20 0.44
C GLY A 158 13.29 11.51 0.45
N ASP A 159 12.19 12.28 0.49
CA ASP A 159 10.84 11.74 0.48
C ASP A 159 10.45 11.19 -0.91
N GLY A 160 10.99 11.77 -2.00
CA GLY A 160 10.83 11.22 -3.36
C GLY A 160 11.53 9.86 -3.55
N ILE A 161 12.75 9.73 -3.02
CA ILE A 161 13.47 8.43 -3.00
C ILE A 161 12.72 7.41 -2.13
N ARG A 162 12.18 7.84 -0.97
CA ARG A 162 11.35 6.97 -0.12
C ARG A 162 10.14 6.46 -0.89
N VAL A 163 9.35 7.35 -1.50
CA VAL A 163 8.17 6.99 -2.34
C VAL A 163 8.52 5.94 -3.40
N MET A 164 9.62 6.11 -4.14
CA MET A 164 10.05 5.14 -5.16
C MET A 164 10.45 3.79 -4.55
N SER A 165 11.13 3.80 -3.40
CA SER A 165 11.47 2.59 -2.64
C SER A 165 10.22 1.86 -2.14
N THR A 166 9.23 2.58 -1.61
CA THR A 166 7.94 2.03 -1.19
C THR A 166 7.21 1.40 -2.38
N ILE A 167 7.12 2.09 -3.55
CA ILE A 167 6.51 1.53 -4.77
C ILE A 167 7.22 0.25 -5.23
N PHE A 168 8.55 0.24 -5.23
CA PHE A 168 9.36 -0.93 -5.60
C PHE A 168 9.13 -2.12 -4.64
N ARG A 169 9.10 -1.86 -3.32
CA ARG A 169 8.77 -2.87 -2.30
C ARG A 169 7.39 -3.47 -2.54
N MET A 170 6.38 -2.62 -2.73
CA MET A 170 4.98 -3.04 -2.89
C MET A 170 4.75 -3.87 -4.17
N ILE A 171 5.40 -3.53 -5.29
CA ILE A 171 5.33 -4.34 -6.51
C ILE A 171 6.00 -5.71 -6.29
N ARG A 172 7.20 -5.73 -5.69
CA ARG A 172 7.94 -6.96 -5.39
C ARG A 172 7.19 -7.90 -4.44
N GLU A 173 6.51 -7.34 -3.45
CA GLU A 173 5.83 -8.06 -2.36
C GLU A 173 4.45 -8.58 -2.78
N TYR A 174 3.62 -7.75 -3.42
CA TYR A 174 2.23 -8.09 -3.75
C TYR A 174 2.05 -8.61 -5.19
N LYS A 175 3.05 -8.46 -6.08
CA LYS A 175 3.07 -8.98 -7.46
C LYS A 175 4.46 -9.53 -7.85
N PRO A 176 5.03 -10.49 -7.10
CA PRO A 176 6.38 -11.01 -7.36
C PRO A 176 6.57 -11.65 -8.75
N LEU A 177 5.58 -12.40 -9.26
CA LEU A 177 5.71 -13.08 -10.55
C LEU A 177 5.95 -12.13 -11.75
N PRO A 178 5.14 -11.10 -12.03
CA PRO A 178 5.42 -10.17 -13.12
C PRO A 178 6.68 -9.33 -12.86
N PHE A 179 7.04 -9.07 -11.60
CA PHE A 179 8.27 -8.33 -11.25
C PHE A 179 9.54 -9.13 -11.58
N PHE A 180 9.73 -10.28 -10.92
CA PHE A 180 10.92 -11.13 -11.10
C PHE A 180 10.90 -11.86 -12.45
N GLY A 181 9.73 -12.29 -12.91
CA GLY A 181 9.56 -12.94 -14.21
C GLY A 181 9.79 -11.98 -15.37
N GLY A 182 9.35 -10.71 -15.28
CA GLY A 182 9.65 -9.69 -16.28
C GLY A 182 11.14 -9.38 -16.37
N LEU A 183 11.78 -9.14 -15.23
CA LEU A 183 13.24 -8.91 -15.16
C LEU A 183 14.03 -10.13 -15.65
N GLY A 184 13.65 -11.34 -15.22
CA GLY A 184 14.28 -12.59 -15.62
C GLY A 184 14.11 -12.91 -17.11
N LEU A 185 12.97 -12.57 -17.70
CA LEU A 185 12.73 -12.69 -19.14
C LEU A 185 13.60 -11.71 -19.95
N ILE A 186 13.74 -10.46 -19.51
CA ILE A 186 14.63 -9.47 -20.16
C ILE A 186 16.09 -9.96 -20.12
N ILE A 187 16.58 -10.34 -18.94
CA ILE A 187 17.95 -10.83 -18.74
C ILE A 187 18.19 -12.15 -19.52
N GLY A 188 17.21 -13.05 -19.50
CA GLY A 188 17.25 -14.31 -20.24
C GLY A 188 17.28 -14.12 -21.76
N ILE A 189 16.49 -13.19 -22.31
CA ILE A 189 16.54 -12.86 -23.74
C ILE A 189 17.90 -12.28 -24.14
N VAL A 190 18.48 -11.38 -23.35
CA VAL A 190 19.84 -10.85 -23.62
C VAL A 190 20.87 -11.97 -23.60
N GLY A 191 20.79 -12.89 -22.62
CA GLY A 191 21.63 -14.09 -22.58
C GLY A 191 21.46 -15.01 -23.80
N ILE A 192 20.21 -15.27 -24.22
CA ILE A 192 19.90 -16.10 -25.41
C ILE A 192 20.45 -15.47 -26.69
N VAL A 193 20.30 -14.15 -26.87
CA VAL A 193 20.82 -13.43 -28.06
C VAL A 193 22.34 -13.50 -28.12
N LEU A 194 23.04 -13.25 -27.00
CA LEU A 194 24.51 -13.34 -26.94
C LEU A 194 25.03 -14.78 -27.09
N CYS A 195 24.28 -15.78 -26.63
CA CYS A 195 24.61 -17.18 -26.84
C CYS A 195 24.44 -17.54 -28.33
N GLY A 196 23.33 -17.09 -28.94
CA GLY A 196 23.02 -17.33 -30.35
C GLY A 196 24.04 -16.73 -31.32
N THR A 197 24.59 -15.54 -31.05
CA THR A 197 25.64 -14.96 -31.91
C THR A 197 26.92 -15.79 -31.88
N VAL A 198 27.39 -16.22 -30.69
CA VAL A 198 28.58 -17.08 -30.58
C VAL A 198 28.34 -18.46 -31.17
N THR A 199 27.16 -19.07 -30.96
CA THR A 199 26.81 -20.35 -31.59
C THR A 199 26.76 -20.27 -33.12
N PHE A 200 26.26 -19.16 -33.68
CA PHE A 200 26.22 -18.94 -35.13
C PHE A 200 27.60 -18.69 -35.74
N GLU A 201 28.50 -18.02 -35.01
CA GLU A 201 29.91 -17.87 -35.40
C GLU A 201 30.62 -19.23 -35.40
N PHE A 202 30.51 -19.98 -34.30
CA PHE A 202 31.06 -21.34 -34.17
C PHE A 202 30.56 -22.29 -35.27
N ALA A 203 29.27 -22.23 -35.63
CA ALA A 203 28.69 -23.04 -36.69
C ALA A 203 29.25 -22.75 -38.10
N LYS A 204 29.95 -21.62 -38.30
CA LYS A 204 30.64 -21.26 -39.55
C LYS A 204 32.14 -21.51 -39.51
N THR A 205 32.78 -21.31 -38.35
CA THR A 205 34.25 -21.35 -38.22
C THR A 205 34.78 -22.67 -37.66
N GLY A 206 33.95 -23.41 -36.91
CA GLY A 206 34.40 -24.52 -36.06
C GLY A 206 35.15 -24.08 -34.79
N VAL A 207 35.24 -22.77 -34.51
CA VAL A 207 36.09 -22.22 -33.42
C VAL A 207 35.32 -21.19 -32.61
N VAL A 208 35.38 -21.29 -31.27
CA VAL A 208 34.84 -20.27 -30.36
C VAL A 208 35.89 -19.16 -30.20
N THR A 209 35.69 -18.06 -30.91
CA THR A 209 36.50 -16.83 -30.82
C THR A 209 36.20 -16.04 -29.53
N HIS A 210 34.93 -15.92 -29.18
CA HIS A 210 34.41 -15.04 -28.13
C HIS A 210 34.09 -15.78 -26.81
N PHE A 211 35.07 -16.51 -26.24
CA PHE A 211 34.91 -17.28 -24.99
C PHE A 211 34.29 -16.48 -23.81
N PRO A 212 34.73 -15.25 -23.48
CA PRO A 212 34.12 -14.49 -22.38
C PRO A 212 32.64 -14.16 -22.61
N THR A 213 32.27 -13.88 -23.86
CA THR A 213 30.89 -13.62 -24.27
C THR A 213 30.01 -14.85 -24.10
N LEU A 214 30.51 -16.04 -24.44
CA LEU A 214 29.79 -17.30 -24.23
C LEU A 214 29.50 -17.56 -22.75
N ILE A 215 30.51 -17.40 -21.88
CA ILE A 215 30.37 -17.58 -20.44
C ILE A 215 29.38 -16.55 -19.86
N GLY A 216 29.52 -15.28 -20.23
CA GLY A 216 28.60 -14.22 -19.82
C GLY A 216 27.16 -14.48 -20.28
N ALA A 217 26.97 -14.92 -21.53
CA ALA A 217 25.66 -15.26 -22.08
C ALA A 217 24.99 -16.40 -21.31
N VAL A 218 25.70 -17.50 -21.05
CA VAL A 218 25.18 -18.63 -20.27
C VAL A 218 24.84 -18.21 -18.84
N MET A 219 25.68 -17.40 -18.19
CA MET A 219 25.40 -16.86 -16.86
C MET A 219 24.16 -15.96 -16.83
N LEU A 220 23.92 -15.16 -17.87
CA LEU A 220 22.70 -14.35 -18.01
C LEU A 220 21.45 -15.22 -18.21
N VAL A 221 21.52 -16.29 -19.02
CA VAL A 221 20.40 -17.24 -19.17
C VAL A 221 20.06 -17.92 -17.84
N ILE A 222 21.08 -18.38 -17.10
CA ILE A 222 20.90 -19.00 -15.78
C ILE A 222 20.31 -17.98 -14.78
N ALA A 223 20.83 -16.76 -14.72
CA ALA A 223 20.30 -15.71 -13.86
C ALA A 223 18.83 -15.35 -14.20
N GLY A 224 18.50 -15.26 -15.48
CA GLY A 224 17.13 -15.02 -15.95
C GLY A 224 16.17 -16.14 -15.53
N LEU A 225 16.57 -17.40 -15.68
CA LEU A 225 15.80 -18.57 -15.25
C LEU A 225 15.61 -18.60 -13.72
N LEU A 226 16.67 -18.32 -12.94
CA LEU A 226 16.61 -18.27 -11.48
C LEU A 226 15.67 -17.16 -10.98
N LEU A 227 15.65 -16.00 -11.65
CA LEU A 227 14.70 -14.92 -11.36
C LEU A 227 13.25 -15.34 -11.64
N ILE A 228 12.98 -16.02 -12.77
CA ILE A 228 11.65 -16.55 -13.08
C ILE A 228 11.20 -17.57 -12.01
N ILE A 229 12.08 -18.49 -11.62
CA ILE A 229 11.80 -19.49 -10.57
C ILE A 229 11.52 -18.81 -9.23
N ALA A 230 12.32 -17.83 -8.82
CA ALA A 230 12.10 -17.05 -7.61
C ALA A 230 10.75 -16.30 -7.64
N GLY A 231 10.38 -15.74 -8.79
CA GLY A 231 9.08 -15.09 -9.01
C GLY A 231 7.89 -16.04 -8.82
N ILE A 232 8.01 -17.29 -9.32
CA ILE A 232 6.99 -18.33 -9.15
C ILE A 232 6.88 -18.75 -7.68
N ILE A 233 8.01 -18.99 -6.99
CA ILE A 233 8.02 -19.41 -5.57
C ILE A 233 7.36 -18.33 -4.69
N LEU A 234 7.75 -17.06 -4.88
CA LEU A 234 7.21 -15.94 -4.10
C LEU A 234 5.72 -15.68 -4.39
N ASP A 235 5.26 -15.91 -5.62
CA ASP A 235 3.83 -15.81 -5.99
C ASP A 235 2.99 -16.93 -5.36
N VAL A 236 3.53 -18.15 -5.24
CA VAL A 236 2.91 -19.25 -4.49
C VAL A 236 2.86 -18.94 -2.99
N MET A 237 3.93 -18.35 -2.41
CA MET A 237 3.92 -17.90 -1.02
C MET A 237 2.85 -16.84 -0.77
N ALA A 238 2.83 -15.75 -1.54
CA ALA A 238 1.83 -14.68 -1.40
C ALA A 238 0.38 -15.18 -1.56
N LYS A 239 0.15 -16.19 -2.41
CA LYS A 239 -1.16 -16.88 -2.52
C LYS A 239 -1.52 -17.68 -1.28
N ASN A 240 -0.55 -18.38 -0.67
CA ASN A 240 -0.76 -19.11 0.59
C ASN A 240 -1.01 -18.16 1.75
N ASP A 241 -0.26 -17.06 1.87
CA ASP A 241 -0.44 -16.07 2.93
C ASP A 241 -1.83 -15.42 2.85
N ARG A 242 -2.28 -15.07 1.64
CA ARG A 242 -3.66 -14.60 1.40
C ARG A 242 -4.71 -15.64 1.78
N LYS A 243 -4.47 -16.93 1.52
CA LYS A 243 -5.39 -18.02 1.91
C LYS A 243 -5.46 -18.15 3.44
N THR A 244 -4.33 -18.09 4.13
CA THR A 244 -4.25 -18.10 5.61
C THR A 244 -4.99 -16.91 6.19
N PHE A 245 -4.74 -15.70 5.70
CA PHE A 245 -5.45 -14.49 6.11
C PHE A 245 -6.98 -14.62 6.01
N VAL A 246 -7.50 -15.15 4.90
CA VAL A 246 -8.95 -15.37 4.72
C VAL A 246 -9.49 -16.41 5.72
N LEU A 247 -8.75 -17.49 5.98
CA LEU A 247 -9.16 -18.50 6.96
C LEU A 247 -9.20 -17.92 8.39
N ASP A 248 -8.21 -17.13 8.79
CA ASP A 248 -8.16 -16.55 10.13
C ASP A 248 -9.15 -15.39 10.31
N THR A 249 -9.37 -14.59 9.26
CA THR A 249 -10.48 -13.63 9.17
C THR A 249 -11.82 -14.31 9.40
N ASN A 250 -12.06 -15.47 8.77
CA ASN A 250 -13.30 -16.23 8.93
C ASN A 250 -13.43 -16.83 10.35
N LYS A 251 -12.35 -17.34 10.96
CA LYS A 251 -12.36 -17.82 12.36
C LYS A 251 -12.72 -16.69 13.32
N ILE A 252 -12.07 -15.53 13.19
CA ILE A 252 -12.32 -14.36 14.05
C ILE A 252 -13.74 -13.83 13.85
N ALA A 253 -14.25 -13.79 12.62
CA ALA A 253 -15.63 -13.41 12.34
C ALA A 253 -16.66 -14.42 12.88
N TYR A 254 -16.34 -15.71 12.91
CA TYR A 254 -17.18 -16.76 13.51
C TYR A 254 -17.22 -16.64 15.03
N ASN A 255 -16.05 -16.53 15.68
CA ASN A 255 -15.87 -16.35 17.14
C ASN A 255 -16.35 -14.98 17.67
N LYS A 256 -16.84 -14.09 16.79
CA LYS A 256 -17.50 -12.82 17.16
C LYS A 256 -19.03 -12.90 17.01
N ARG A 257 -19.57 -14.02 16.54
CA ARG A 257 -21.01 -14.26 16.30
C ARG A 257 -21.60 -15.35 17.20
N HIS A 258 -20.74 -16.13 17.86
CA HIS A 258 -21.06 -17.25 18.75
C HIS A 258 -20.07 -17.21 19.92
#